data_AF-A0A2T0RD85-F1
#
_entry.id   AF-A0A2T0RD85-F1
#
_cell.length_a   1.000
_cell.length_b   1.000
_cell.length_c   1.000
_cell.angle_alpha   90.00
_cell.angle_beta   90.00
_cell.angle_gamma   90.00
#
_symmetry.space_group_name_H-M   'P 1'
#
loop_
_entity.id
_entity.type
_entity.pdbx_description
1 polymer ?
#
loop_
_entity_poly.entity_id
_entity_poly.type
_entity_poly.pdbx_seq_one_letter_code
_entity_poly.pdbx_strand_id
1 'polypeptide(L)' 'MPPYLQLAEILAGRIERGDWQPNRPIPSELQLVQEFGIARGTVRRAVAVLRERGLVFTVPQRGTYVSPPAETVAE' A
#
# COMPACT_ATOMS: atom_id res chain seq x y z
N MET A 1 8.08 17.28 0.39
CA MET A 1 7.68 16.04 1.11
C MET A 1 8.79 15.00 0.99
N PRO A 2 8.99 14.12 1.98
CA PRO A 2 9.84 12.96 1.86
C PRO A 2 9.37 12.04 0.71
N PRO A 3 10.29 11.40 -0.04
CA PRO A 3 9.93 10.59 -1.21
C PRO A 3 9.06 9.38 -0.84
N TYR A 4 9.20 8.82 0.36
CA TYR A 4 8.36 7.71 0.82
C TYR A 4 6.92 8.13 1.12
N LEU A 5 6.69 9.37 1.56
CA LEU A 5 5.34 9.90 1.77
C LEU A 5 4.64 10.15 0.45
N GLN A 6 5.35 10.72 -0.53
CA GLN A 6 4.80 10.93 -1.86
C GLN A 6 4.40 9.60 -2.52
N LEU A 7 5.23 8.56 -2.40
CA LEU A 7 4.86 7.23 -2.86
C LEU A 7 3.66 6.67 -2.09
N ALA A 8 3.61 6.81 -0.77
CA ALA A 8 2.48 6.35 0.04
C ALA A 8 1.16 7.01 -0.38
N GLU A 9 1.15 8.32 -0.64
CA GLU A 9 -0.04 9.04 -1.13
C GLU A 9 -0.50 8.53 -2.51
N ILE A 10 0.44 8.29 -3.43
CA ILE A 10 0.12 7.76 -4.77
C ILE A 10 -0.52 6.37 -4.65
N LEU A 11 0.06 5.50 -3.82
CA LEU A 11 -0.44 4.16 -3.57
C LEU A 11 -1.80 4.20 -2.85
N ALA A 12 -1.96 5.08 -1.85
CA ALA A 12 -3.23 5.28 -1.15
C ALA A 12 -4.33 5.72 -2.12
N GLY A 13 -4.06 6.73 -2.95
CA GLY A 13 -5.00 7.19 -3.96
C GLY A 13 -5.33 6.12 -5.02
N ARG A 14 -4.44 5.17 -5.31
CA ARG A 14 -4.78 3.98 -6.13
C ARG A 14 -5.73 3.02 -5.40
N ILE A 15 -5.47 2.75 -4.12
CA ILE A 15 -6.34 1.92 -3.28
C ILE A 15 -7.74 2.53 -3.18
N GLU A 16 -7.82 3.83 -2.87
CA GLU A 16 -9.08 4.56 -2.69
C GLU A 16 -9.88 4.67 -3.99
N ARG A 17 -9.21 4.76 -5.14
CA ARG A 17 -9.86 4.73 -6.46
C ARG A 17 -10.34 3.34 -6.88
N GLY A 18 -9.99 2.28 -6.14
CA GLY A 18 -10.34 0.91 -6.48
C GLY A 18 -9.44 0.29 -7.55
N ASP A 19 -8.26 0.86 -7.81
CA ASP A 19 -7.24 0.31 -8.73
C ASP A 19 -6.78 -1.08 -8.24
N TRP A 20 -6.71 -1.23 -6.91
CA TRP A 20 -6.55 -2.52 -6.24
C TRP A 20 -7.77 -2.81 -5.37
N GLN A 21 -8.43 -3.92 -5.68
CA GLN A 21 -9.60 -4.35 -4.92
C GLN A 21 -9.19 -4.74 -3.49
N PRO A 22 -10.08 -4.54 -2.51
CA PRO A 22 -9.87 -5.04 -1.15
C PRO A 22 -9.64 -6.56 -1.17
N ASN A 23 -8.78 -7.05 -0.27
CA ASN A 23 -8.30 -8.44 -0.23
C ASN A 23 -7.48 -8.89 -1.46
N ARG A 24 -7.14 -8.02 -2.41
CA ARG A 24 -6.15 -8.35 -3.45
C ARG A 24 -4.72 -8.09 -2.95
N PRO A 25 -3.75 -8.91 -3.37
CA PRO A 25 -2.35 -8.63 -3.12
C PRO A 25 -1.94 -7.36 -3.90
N ILE A 26 -1.24 -6.46 -3.22
CA ILE A 26 -0.56 -5.35 -3.89
C ILE A 26 0.74 -5.85 -4.54
N PRO A 27 1.33 -5.09 -5.48
CA PRO A 27 2.66 -5.40 -5.99
C PRO A 27 3.66 -5.51 -4.84
N SER A 28 4.54 -6.51 -4.89
CA SER A 28 5.58 -6.72 -3.88
C SER A 28 6.53 -5.52 -3.83
N GLU A 29 7.25 -5.34 -2.71
CA GLU A 29 8.25 -4.26 -2.59
C GLU A 29 9.21 -4.22 -3.77
N LEU A 30 9.68 -5.38 -4.25
CA LEU A 30 10.55 -5.48 -5.43
C LEU A 30 9.87 -5.01 -6.72
N GLN A 31 8.58 -5.32 -6.90
CA GLN A 31 7.85 -4.87 -8.07
C GLN A 31 7.60 -3.36 -8.02
N LEU A 32 7.27 -2.81 -6.85
CA LEU A 32 7.15 -1.35 -6.66
C LEU A 32 8.50 -0.65 -6.90
N VAL A 33 9.62 -1.24 -6.48
CA VAL A 33 10.96 -0.72 -6.78
C VAL A 33 11.19 -0.68 -8.29
N GLN A 34 10.82 -1.73 -9.02
CA GLN A 34 10.98 -1.80 -10.48
C GLN A 34 10.02 -0.88 -11.24
N GLU A 35 8.75 -0.81 -10.83
CA GLU A 35 7.71 0.00 -11.46
C GLU A 35 7.98 1.49 -11.30
N PHE A 36 8.38 1.92 -10.10
CA PHE A 36 8.59 3.33 -9.78
C PHE A 36 10.05 3.77 -9.87
N GLY A 37 11.01 2.84 -10.00
CA GLY A 37 12.44 3.15 -9.99
C GLY A 37 12.95 3.69 -8.65
N ILE A 38 12.24 3.39 -7.55
CA ILE A 38 12.51 3.96 -6.23
C ILE A 38 13.32 2.98 -5.38
N ALA A 39 14.24 3.48 -4.55
CA ALA A 39 15.01 2.66 -3.62
C ALA A 39 14.12 1.81 -2.70
N ARG A 40 14.50 0.54 -2.49
CA ARG A 40 13.76 -0.43 -1.65
C ARG A 40 13.45 0.10 -0.24
N GLY A 41 14.38 0.84 0.37
CA GLY A 41 14.16 1.45 1.69
C GLY A 41 13.01 2.46 1.69
N THR A 42 12.86 3.24 0.61
CA THR A 42 11.78 4.21 0.45
C THR A 42 10.45 3.52 0.20
N VAL A 43 10.42 2.49 -0.65
CA VAL A 43 9.22 1.65 -0.88
C VAL A 43 8.76 1.01 0.42
N ARG A 44 9.68 0.39 1.18
CA ARG A 44 9.36 -0.22 2.46
C ARG A 44 8.76 0.78 3.46
N ARG A 45 9.30 2.01 3.51
CA ARG A 45 8.73 3.08 4.34
C ARG A 45 7.34 3.52 3.86
N ALA A 46 7.12 3.60 2.55
CA ALA A 46 5.81 3.93 1.99
C ALA A 46 4.77 2.87 2.35
N VAL A 47 5.11 1.58 2.19
CA VAL A 47 4.24 0.45 2.56
C VAL A 47 3.97 0.43 4.07
N ALA A 48 4.98 0.75 4.90
CA ALA A 48 4.78 0.89 6.34
C ALA A 48 3.76 1.99 6.67
N VAL A 49 3.83 3.14 6.02
CA VAL A 49 2.85 4.23 6.20
C VAL A 49 1.45 3.80 5.78
N LEU A 50 1.29 3.11 4.64
CA LEU A 50 -0.01 2.57 4.21
C LEU A 50 -0.57 1.58 5.22
N ARG A 51 0.29 0.77 5.82
CA ARG A 51 -0.07 -0.20 6.85
C ARG A 51 -0.48 0.48 8.15
N GLU A 52 0.25 1.52 8.57
CA GLU A 52 -0.12 2.35 9.73
C GLU A 52 -1.47 3.05 9.53
N ARG A 53 -1.80 3.42 8.29
CA ARG A 53 -3.11 3.98 7.91
C ARG A 53 -4.22 2.93 7.79
N GLY A 54 -3.91 1.64 7.93
CA GLY A 54 -4.88 0.56 7.77
C GLY A 54 -5.35 0.34 6.33
N LEU A 55 -4.64 0.86 5.33
CA LEU A 55 -4.97 0.68 3.91
C LEU A 55 -4.44 -0.65 3.35
N VAL A 56 -3.39 -1.21 3.96
CA VAL A 56 -2.80 -2.49 3.57
C VAL A 56 -2.42 -3.30 4.81
N PHE A 57 -2.40 -4.62 4.68
CA PHE A 57 -1.93 -5.53 5.70
C PHE A 57 -0.92 -6.53 5.11
N THR A 58 0.12 -6.84 5.87
CA THR A 58 1.12 -7.83 5.45
C THR A 58 0.76 -9.18 6.06
N VAL A 59 0.62 -10.19 5.20
CA VAL A 59 0.42 -11.59 5.59
C VAL A 59 1.76 -12.32 5.48
N PRO A 60 2.27 -12.90 6.58
CA PRO A 60 3.50 -13.68 6.54
C PRO A 60 3.39 -14.81 5.50
N GLN A 61 4.47 -15.04 4.75
CA GLN A 61 4.54 -16.01 3.63
C GLN A 61 3.59 -15.79 2.45
N ARG A 62 2.75 -14.74 2.46
CA ARG A 62 1.75 -14.49 1.40
C ARG A 62 1.88 -13.13 0.72
N GLY A 63 2.57 -12.17 1.33
CA GLY A 63 2.79 -10.83 0.77
C GLY A 63 1.94 -9.75 1.43
N THR A 64 1.76 -8.62 0.75
CA THR A 64 0.97 -7.49 1.24
C THR A 64 -0.34 -7.39 0.47
N TYR A 65 -1.43 -7.16 1.19
CA TYR A 65 -2.80 -7.14 0.65
C TYR A 65 -3.46 -5.81 0.98
N VAL A 66 -4.34 -5.36 0.10
CA VAL A 66 -5.19 -4.19 0.36
C VAL A 66 -6.17 -4.53 1.46
N SER A 67 -6.17 -3.71 2.50
CA SER A 67 -7.15 -3.80 3.57
C SER A 67 -8.52 -3.45 3.01
N PRO A 68 -9.58 -4.19 3.36
CA PRO A 68 -10.92 -3.70 3.08
C PRO A 68 -11.08 -2.29 3.63
N PRO A 69 -11.74 -1.37 2.90
CA PRO A 69 -12.15 -0.11 3.52
C PRO A 69 -12.84 -0.52 4.82
N ALA A 70 -12.40 0.06 5.94
CA ALA A 70 -13.10 -0.13 7.20
C ALA A 70 -14.53 0.26 6.89
N GLU A 71 -15.39 -0.75 6.74
CA GLU A 71 -16.81 -0.57 6.54
C GLU A 71 -17.20 0.26 7.74
N THR A 72 -17.36 1.56 7.51
CA THR A 72 -18.07 2.38 8.47
C THR A 72 -19.45 1.76 8.43
N VAL A 73 -19.66 0.86 9.38
CA VAL A 73 -20.98 0.51 9.90
C VAL A 73 -21.57 1.84 10.36
N ALA A 74 -22.09 2.59 9.39
CA ALA A 74 -22.99 3.69 9.62
C ALA A 74 -24.32 3.01 9.98
N GLU A 75 -24.43 2.67 11.26
CA GLU A 75 -25.70 2.45 11.94
C GLU A 75 -26.47 3.78 12.05
#